data_AF-A0A7K0PEM6-F1
#
_entry.id   AF-A0A7K0PEM6-F1
#
_cell.length_a   1.000
_cell.length_b   1.000
_cell.length_c   1.000
_cell.angle_alpha   90.00
_cell.angle_beta   90.00
_cell.angle_gamma   90.00
#
_symmetry.space_group_name_H-M   'P 1'
#
loop_
_entity.id
_entity.type
_entity.pdbx_description
1 polymer ?
#
loop_
_entity_poly.entity_id
_entity_poly.type
_entity_poly.pdbx_seq_one_letter_code
_entity_poly.pdbx_strand_id
1 'polypeptide(L)' 'MGKALWCVYATDCSTVQVVPMEDLVEHAGDDCVCGPTTEPVPREDGSIGWVVTHHSLDGRELHEPDRPSPT' A
#
# COMPACT_ATOMS: atom_id res chain seq x y z
N MET A 1 5.88 20.67 -8.15
CA MET A 1 5.88 19.61 -7.13
C MET A 1 4.45 19.24 -6.79
N GLY A 2 3.90 18.22 -7.44
CA GLY A 2 2.61 17.63 -7.03
C GLY A 2 2.84 16.75 -5.81
N LYS A 3 2.04 16.91 -4.77
CA LYS A 3 2.08 16.00 -3.62
C LYS A 3 1.55 14.65 -4.10
N ALA A 4 2.29 13.57 -3.89
CA ALA A 4 1.74 12.22 -4.07
C ALA A 4 0.52 12.10 -3.14
N LEU A 5 -0.67 12.02 -3.74
CA LEU A 5 -1.92 11.90 -3.03
C LEU A 5 -2.16 10.40 -2.86
N TRP A 6 -1.98 9.92 -1.64
CA TRP A 6 -2.27 8.53 -1.27
C TRP A 6 -3.65 8.48 -0.60
N CYS A 7 -4.45 7.48 -0.97
CA CYS A 7 -5.73 7.19 -0.32
C CYS A 7 -5.56 6.03 0.66
N VAL A 8 -6.28 6.08 1.78
CA VAL A 8 -6.27 5.02 2.79
C VAL A 8 -7.71 4.54 2.99
N TYR A 9 -7.94 3.23 2.90
CA TYR A 9 -9.25 2.65 3.16
C TYR A 9 -9.16 1.29 3.84
N ALA A 10 -10.15 0.98 4.67
CA ALA A 10 -10.28 -0.34 5.30
C ALA A 10 -10.93 -1.32 4.31
N THR A 11 -10.37 -2.52 4.19
CA THR A 11 -10.93 -3.61 3.37
C THR A 11 -11.71 -4.63 4.20
N ASP A 12 -11.29 -4.82 5.44
CA ASP A 12 -12.00 -5.59 6.46
C ASP A 12 -11.75 -5.00 7.86
N CYS A 13 -12.26 -5.64 8.92
CA CYS A 13 -12.11 -5.15 10.30
C CYS A 13 -10.66 -5.12 10.80
N SER A 14 -9.74 -5.79 10.11
CA SER A 14 -8.34 -5.96 10.49
C SER A 14 -7.34 -5.40 9.47
N THR A 15 -7.77 -5.06 8.25
CA THR A 15 -6.86 -4.67 7.16
C THR A 15 -7.15 -3.27 6.64
N VAL A 16 -6.10 -2.47 6.53
CA VAL A 16 -6.11 -1.16 5.88
C VAL A 16 -5.19 -1.20 4.66
N GLN A 17 -5.65 -0.61 3.56
CA GLN A 17 -4.88 -0.47 2.34
C GLN A 17 -4.54 1.00 2.07
N VAL A 18 -3.30 1.24 1.68
CA VAL A 18 -2.76 2.52 1.24
C VAL A 18 -2.53 2.42 -0.26
N VAL A 19 -3.30 3.16 -1.06
CA VAL A 19 -3.22 3.13 -2.53
C VAL A 19 -2.78 4.48 -3.10
N PRO A 20 -1.97 4.50 -4.16
CA PRO A 20 -1.70 5.72 -4.90
C PRO A 20 -2.98 6.18 -5.62
N MET A 21 -3.27 7.48 -5.58
CA MET A 21 -4.35 8.06 -6.38
C MET A 21 -3.88 8.31 -7.81
N GLU A 22 -4.82 8.31 -8.76
CA GLU A 22 -4.52 8.59 -10.17
C GLU A 22 -3.40 7.69 -10.71
N ASP A 23 -3.52 6.38 -10.44
CA ASP A 23 -2.64 5.35 -10.97
C ASP A 23 -3.23 4.75 -12.25
N LEU A 24 -2.39 4.14 -13.10
CA LEU A 24 -2.79 3.46 -14.33
C LEU A 24 -3.44 2.11 -14.07
N VAL A 25 -3.22 1.52 -12.90
CA VAL A 25 -3.79 0.24 -12.50
C VAL A 25 -4.76 0.40 -11.33
N GLU A 26 -5.79 -0.45 -11.31
CA GLU A 26 -6.66 -0.58 -10.15
C GLU A 26 -5.97 -1.45 -9.09
N HIS A 27 -5.90 -0.92 -7.87
CA HIS A 27 -5.28 -1.61 -6.73
C HIS A 27 -6.32 -2.41 -5.96
N ALA A 28 -6.09 -3.72 -5.82
CA ALA A 28 -6.97 -4.60 -5.08
C ALA A 28 -6.18 -5.70 -4.36
N GLY A 29 -6.41 -5.84 -3.06
CA GLY A 29 -5.88 -6.97 -2.27
C GLY A 29 -4.37 -6.94 -2.07
N ASP A 30 -3.83 -8.04 -1.58
CA ASP A 30 -2.40 -8.30 -1.32
C ASP A 30 -1.68 -8.96 -2.50
N ASP A 31 -2.41 -9.61 -3.42
CA ASP A 31 -1.87 -10.21 -4.66
C ASP A 31 -1.90 -9.21 -5.85
N CYS A 32 -1.70 -7.93 -5.58
CA CYS A 32 -1.74 -6.90 -6.61
C CYS A 32 -0.46 -6.94 -7.46
N VAL A 33 -0.60 -6.71 -8.77
CA VAL A 33 0.53 -6.66 -9.73
C VAL A 33 1.57 -5.58 -9.41
N CYS A 34 1.20 -4.58 -8.61
CA CYS A 34 2.13 -3.56 -8.12
C CYS A 34 3.15 -4.12 -7.12
N GLY A 35 2.93 -5.34 -6.61
CA GLY A 35 3.79 -6.00 -5.62
C GLY A 35 3.74 -5.30 -4.26
N PRO A 36 2.56 -5.18 -3.63
CA PRO A 36 2.38 -4.36 -2.44
C PRO A 36 3.21 -4.85 -1.25
N THR A 37 3.58 -3.92 -0.37
CA THR A 37 4.22 -4.26 0.91
C THR A 37 3.15 -4.50 1.98
N THR A 38 3.22 -5.64 2.68
CA THR A 38 2.29 -5.98 3.77
C THR A 38 3.02 -5.97 5.10
N GLU A 39 2.59 -5.12 6.03
CA GLU A 39 3.21 -4.93 7.35
C GLU A 39 2.21 -5.32 8.47
N PRO A 40 2.56 -6.25 9.38
CA PRO A 40 1.73 -6.59 10.53
C PRO A 40 1.80 -5.51 11.61
N VAL A 41 0.66 -5.17 12.18
CA VAL A 41 0.49 -4.17 13.25
C VAL A 41 -0.16 -4.84 14.46
N PRO A 42 0.61 -5.15 15.53
CA PRO A 42 0.04 -5.69 16.76
C PRO A 42 -0.97 -4.73 17.38
N ARG A 43 -2.10 -5.25 17.87
CA ARG A 43 -3.14 -4.49 18.58
C ARG A 43 -3.17 -4.82 20.06
N GLU A 44 -3.76 -3.92 20.85
CA GLU A 44 -3.88 -4.05 22.31
C GLU A 44 -4.69 -5.28 22.76
N ASP A 45 -5.62 -5.76 21.90
CA ASP A 45 -6.43 -6.95 22.14
C ASP A 45 -5.70 -8.27 21.80
N GLY A 46 -4.43 -8.19 21.40
CA GLY A 46 -3.61 -9.33 20.99
C GLY A 46 -3.85 -9.81 19.56
N SER A 47 -4.77 -9.20 18.81
CA SER A 47 -4.95 -9.46 17.39
C SER A 47 -3.87 -8.77 16.55
N ILE A 48 -3.76 -9.18 15.28
CA ILE A 48 -2.89 -8.54 14.29
C ILE A 48 -3.75 -7.75 13.31
N GLY A 49 -3.38 -6.50 13.11
CA GLY A 49 -3.81 -5.70 11.97
C GLY A 49 -2.83 -5.79 10.82
N TRP A 50 -3.31 -5.48 9.62
CA TRP A 50 -2.49 -5.49 8.42
C TRP A 50 -2.55 -4.14 7.75
N VAL A 51 -1.38 -3.60 7.40
CA VAL A 51 -1.25 -2.44 6.53
C VAL A 51 -0.66 -2.91 5.22
N VAL A 52 -1.44 -2.81 4.14
CA VAL A 52 -1.00 -3.15 2.78
C VAL A 52 -0.75 -1.84 2.04
N THR A 53 0.50 -1.59 1.66
CA THR A 53 0.90 -0.39 0.93
C THR A 53 1.19 -0.76 -0.51
N HIS A 54 0.39 -0.24 -1.44
CA HIS A 54 0.55 -0.45 -2.88
C HIS A 54 1.65 0.45 -3.45
N HIS A 55 2.25 0.02 -4.56
CA HIS A 55 3.21 0.84 -5.29
C HIS A 55 2.56 1.50 -6.49
N SER A 56 3.02 2.70 -6.84
CA SER A 56 2.59 3.36 -8.06
C SER A 56 3.05 2.59 -9.29
N LEU A 57 2.22 2.49 -10.32
CA LEU A 57 2.55 1.93 -11.64
C LEU A 57 2.12 2.89 -12.77
N ASP A 58 2.37 4.18 -12.58
CA ASP A 58 2.00 5.25 -13.50
C ASP A 58 3.17 6.12 -13.97
N GLY A 59 4.40 5.68 -13.73
CA GLY A 59 5.63 6.40 -14.04
C GLY A 59 6.10 7.33 -12.92
N ARG A 60 5.34 7.44 -11.83
CA ARG A 60 5.78 8.14 -10.60
C ARG A 60 6.89 7.37 -9.91
N GLU A 61 6.90 6.04 -10.00
CA GLU A 61 7.95 5.16 -9.49
C GLU A 61 9.35 5.50 -10.01
N LEU A 62 9.49 6.16 -11.18
CA LEU A 62 10.78 6.64 -11.71
C LEU A 62 11.42 7.77 -10.87
N HIS A 63 10.61 8.42 -10.04
CA HIS A 63 11.00 9.58 -9.25
C HIS A 63 10.85 9.32 -7.74
N GLU A 64 10.24 8.21 -7.37
CA GLU A 64 10.11 7.76 -5.98
C GLU A 64 11.37 6.97 -5.60
N PRO A 65 11.87 7.11 -4.35
CA PRO A 65 13.01 6.32 -3.91
C PRO A 65 12.65 4.84 -3.88
N ASP A 66 13.56 4.00 -4.37
CA ASP A 66 13.45 2.54 -4.23
C ASP A 66 13.28 2.18 -2.76
N ARG A 67 12.13 1.57 -2.41
CA ARG A 67 11.92 1.00 -1.07
C ARG A 67 12.52 -0.40 -1.11
N PRO A 68 13.52 -0.72 -0.27
CA PRO A 68 14.12 -2.05 -0.28
C PRO A 68 13.04 -3.09 0.04
N SER A 69 12.99 -4.15 -0.75
CA SER A 69 12.12 -5.30 -0.48
C SER A 69 12.47 -5.86 0.91
N PRO A 70 11.49 -6.20 1.76
CA PRO A 70 11.78 -6.90 3.01
C PRO A 70 12.42 -8.25 2.67
N THR A 71 13.65 -8.48 3.15
CA THR A 71 14.39 -9.75 3.05
C THR A 71 13.85 -10.82 3.96
#